data_AF-A0A7C1Y2Q3-F1
#
_entry.id   AF-A0A7C1Y2Q3-F1
#
_cell.length_a   1.000
_cell.length_b   1.000
_cell.length_c   1.000
_cell.angle_alpha   90.00
_cell.angle_beta   90.00
_cell.angle_gamma   90.00
#
_symmetry.space_group_name_H-M   'P 1'
#
loop_
_entity.id
_entity.type
_entity.pdbx_description
1 polymer ?
#
loop_
_entity_poly.entity_id
_entity_poly.type
_entity_poly.pdbx_seq_one_letter_code
_entity_poly.pdbx_strand_id
1 'polypeptide(L)'
;MTTKYTSEHEWISVEGDVGTVGVTDFAQHQLGDIVFVELPEAGKPLNKGEQAAVIESVKAASEVYAPVGGEVIEVNQPLEDEPGKVNDDAIGEGWFF
;
A
#
# COMPACT_ATOMS: atom_id res chain seq x y z
N MET A 1 -5.29 18.07 1.91
CA MET A 1 -4.53 16.82 1.69
C MET A 1 -3.17 16.94 2.36
N THR A 2 -2.77 15.95 3.17
CA THR A 2 -1.44 15.91 3.80
C THR A 2 -0.88 14.50 3.72
N THR A 3 0.30 14.34 3.13
CA THR A 3 0.99 13.05 3.02
C THR A 3 2.02 12.89 4.13
N LYS A 4 2.04 11.73 4.78
CA LYS A 4 3.04 11.31 5.78
C LYS A 4 3.66 9.98 5.36
N TYR A 5 4.82 9.68 5.93
CA TYR A 5 5.61 8.50 5.58
C TYR A 5 6.01 7.72 6.83
N THR A 6 6.18 6.41 6.69
CA THR A 6 6.68 5.53 7.76
C THR A 6 8.17 5.24 7.58
N SER A 7 8.79 4.61 8.59
CA SER A 7 10.16 4.08 8.47
C SER A 7 10.25 2.91 7.50
N GLU A 8 9.14 2.18 7.30
CA GLU A 8 9.04 0.99 6.46
C GLU A 8 8.70 1.33 5.00
N HIS A 9 8.90 2.58 4.60
CA HIS A 9 8.69 3.05 3.23
C HIS A 9 7.24 2.96 2.74
N GLU A 10 6.27 3.07 3.64
CA GLU A 10 4.87 3.33 3.31
C GLU A 10 4.56 4.84 3.31
N TRP A 11 3.49 5.21 2.64
CA TRP A 11 2.90 6.55 2.73
C TRP A 11 1.42 6.48 3.10
N ILE A 12 0.93 7.55 3.72
CA ILE A 12 -0.49 7.80 3.94
C ILE A 12 -0.82 9.23 3.51
N SER A 13 -1.79 9.39 2.62
CA SER A 13 -2.35 10.68 2.23
C SER A 13 -3.70 10.89 2.89
N VAL A 14 -3.81 11.93 3.70
CA VAL A 14 -5.01 12.20 4.51
C VAL A 14 -5.84 13.33 3.91
N GLU A 15 -7.11 13.05 3.68
CA GLU A 15 -8.16 14.00 3.28
C GLU A 15 -9.39 13.84 4.20
N GLY A 16 -9.57 14.80 5.12
CA GLY A 16 -10.59 14.70 6.15
C GLY A 16 -10.30 13.52 7.09
N ASP A 17 -11.24 12.58 7.16
CA ASP A 17 -11.16 11.38 7.99
C ASP A 17 -10.69 10.14 7.19
N VAL A 18 -10.39 10.30 5.90
CA VAL A 18 -9.94 9.21 5.01
C VAL A 18 -8.44 9.32 4.79
N GLY A 19 -7.75 8.19 4.95
CA GLY A 19 -6.33 8.07 4.67
C GLY A 19 -6.10 6.99 3.61
N THR A 20 -5.56 7.38 2.46
CA THR A 20 -5.15 6.46 1.40
C THR A 20 -3.71 6.01 1.65
N VAL A 21 -3.45 4.71 1.59
CA VAL A 21 -2.17 4.09 1.93
C VAL A 21 -1.56 3.42 0.70
N GLY A 22 -0.23 3.46 0.59
CA GLY A 22 0.53 2.74 -0.42
C GLY A 22 2.01 2.64 -0.05
N VAL A 23 2.83 2.12 -0.96
CA VAL A 23 4.29 2.07 -0.80
C VAL A 23 4.96 3.21 -1.54
N THR A 24 6.10 3.68 -1.02
CA THR A 24 6.85 4.78 -1.66
C THR A 24 7.55 4.33 -2.93
N ASP A 25 7.92 5.30 -3.77
CA ASP A 25 8.77 5.06 -4.95
C ASP A 25 10.10 4.37 -4.60
N PHE A 26 10.64 4.62 -3.40
CA PHE A 26 11.83 3.92 -2.94
C PHE A 26 11.58 2.42 -2.74
N ALA A 27 10.46 2.04 -2.12
CA ALA A 27 10.14 0.64 -1.84
C ALA A 27 9.98 -0.17 -3.13
N GLN A 28 9.23 0.36 -4.11
CA GLN A 28 9.04 -0.36 -5.38
C GLN A 28 10.37 -0.52 -6.14
N HIS A 29 11.24 0.51 -6.14
CA HIS A 29 12.56 0.39 -6.76
C HIS A 29 13.46 -0.66 -6.09
N GLN A 30 13.39 -0.80 -4.76
CA GLN A 30 14.15 -1.82 -4.03
C GLN A 30 13.69 -3.25 -4.38
N LEU A 31 12.37 -3.43 -4.54
CA LEU A 31 11.78 -4.71 -4.92
C LEU A 31 11.98 -5.05 -6.40
N GLY A 32 11.99 -4.04 -7.27
CA GLY A 32 11.96 -4.21 -8.72
C GLY A 32 10.55 -4.53 -9.22
N ASP A 33 10.46 -5.24 -10.34
CA ASP A 33 9.18 -5.53 -11.01
C ASP A 33 8.21 -6.29 -10.10
N ILE A 34 7.15 -5.61 -9.67
CA ILE A 34 6.10 -6.13 -8.81
C ILE A 34 5.16 -6.98 -9.67
N VAL A 35 4.96 -8.22 -9.23
CA VAL A 35 4.20 -9.25 -9.96
C VAL A 35 2.97 -9.73 -9.20
N PHE A 36 2.81 -9.32 -7.93
CA PHE A 36 1.67 -9.68 -7.11
C PHE A 36 1.45 -8.65 -5.99
N VAL A 37 0.18 -8.36 -5.70
CA VAL A 37 -0.26 -7.51 -4.58
C VAL A 37 -1.42 -8.21 -3.88
N GLU A 38 -1.27 -8.52 -2.60
CA GLU A 38 -2.34 -9.00 -1.73
C GLU A 38 -2.86 -7.82 -0.91
N LEU A 39 -4.11 -7.44 -1.15
CA LEU A 39 -4.78 -6.32 -0.48
C LEU A 39 -5.57 -6.81 0.75
N PRO A 40 -5.80 -5.95 1.76
CA PRO A 40 -6.71 -6.28 2.85
C PRO A 40 -8.16 -6.41 2.35
N GLU A 41 -9.04 -6.95 3.19
CA GLU A 41 -10.48 -6.91 2.93
C GLU A 41 -11.10 -5.58 3.36
N ALA A 42 -12.02 -5.05 2.56
CA ALA A 42 -12.86 -3.93 2.99
C ALA A 42 -13.72 -4.34 4.22
N GLY A 43 -13.80 -3.44 5.20
CA GLY A 43 -14.40 -3.69 6.52
C GLY A 43 -13.44 -4.30 7.54
N LYS A 44 -12.19 -4.62 7.17
CA LYS A 44 -11.19 -5.12 8.12
C LYS A 44 -10.75 -3.99 9.07
N PRO A 45 -10.88 -4.16 10.41
CA PRO A 45 -10.23 -3.27 11.35
C PRO A 45 -8.72 -3.54 11.38
N LEU A 46 -7.92 -2.48 11.37
CA LEU A 46 -6.46 -2.54 11.46
C LEU A 46 -5.95 -1.74 12.65
N ASN A 47 -4.97 -2.29 13.36
CA ASN A 47 -4.17 -1.54 14.33
C ASN A 47 -2.94 -0.94 13.66
N LYS A 48 -2.42 0.17 14.21
CA LYS A 48 -1.14 0.72 13.74
C LYS A 48 -0.03 -0.33 13.86
N GLY A 49 0.71 -0.55 12.76
CA GLY A 49 1.79 -1.54 12.67
C GLY A 49 1.30 -2.97 12.44
N GLU A 50 -0.01 -3.19 12.28
CA GLU A 50 -0.55 -4.48 11.85
C GLU A 50 -0.28 -4.69 10.36
N GLN A 51 0.04 -5.92 9.96
CA GLN A 51 0.18 -6.27 8.55
C GLN A 51 -1.16 -6.09 7.83
N ALA A 52 -1.16 -5.25 6.80
CA ALA A 52 -2.33 -4.88 6.03
C ALA A 52 -2.33 -5.51 4.64
N ALA A 53 -1.18 -5.53 3.97
CA ALA A 53 -1.02 -6.01 2.61
C ALA A 53 0.33 -6.75 2.43
N VAL A 54 0.49 -7.44 1.31
CA VAL A 54 1.76 -8.05 0.88
C VAL A 54 2.02 -7.66 -0.57
N ILE A 55 3.26 -7.36 -0.90
CA ILE A 55 3.70 -7.19 -2.29
C ILE A 55 4.83 -8.15 -2.62
N GLU A 56 4.80 -8.73 -3.81
CA GLU A 56 5.86 -9.60 -4.30
C GLU A 56 6.39 -9.13 -5.64
N SER A 57 7.71 -9.18 -5.77
CA SER A 57 8.43 -9.02 -7.02
C SER A 57 9.01 -10.36 -7.47
N VAL A 58 9.65 -10.36 -8.65
CA VAL A 58 10.42 -11.52 -9.12
C VAL A 58 11.61 -11.89 -8.22
N LYS A 59 11.94 -11.06 -7.23
CA LYS A 59 13.12 -11.21 -6.36
C LYS A 59 12.77 -11.48 -4.90
N ALA A 60 11.70 -10.87 -4.39
CA ALA A 60 11.38 -10.86 -2.97
C ALA A 60 9.90 -10.56 -2.71
N ALA A 61 9.44 -10.96 -1.52
CA ALA A 61 8.18 -10.51 -0.94
C ALA A 61 8.45 -9.49 0.17
N SER A 62 7.55 -8.53 0.33
CA SER A 62 7.54 -7.57 1.43
C SER A 62 6.14 -7.46 2.03
N GLU A 63 6.07 -7.47 3.36
CA GLU A 63 4.88 -7.08 4.09
C GLU A 63 4.72 -5.56 4.06
N VAL A 64 3.47 -5.10 4.11
CA VAL A 64 3.09 -3.69 4.20
C VAL A 64 2.21 -3.51 5.43
N TYR A 65 2.59 -2.57 6.29
CA TYR A 65 1.99 -2.37 7.60
C TYR A 65 1.05 -1.15 7.61
N ALA A 66 0.02 -1.21 8.44
CA ALA A 66 -0.92 -0.11 8.60
C ALA A 66 -0.24 1.09 9.31
N PRO A 67 -0.15 2.28 8.67
CA PRO A 67 0.54 3.43 9.26
C PRO A 67 -0.22 4.04 10.46
N VAL A 68 -1.52 3.77 10.54
CA VAL A 68 -2.45 4.23 11.59
C VAL A 68 -3.51 3.16 11.83
N GLY A 69 -4.18 3.21 12.99
CA GLY A 69 -5.34 2.35 13.24
C GLY A 69 -6.61 2.91 12.61
N GLY A 70 -7.49 2.03 12.13
CA GLY A 70 -8.73 2.40 11.44
C GLY A 70 -9.49 1.19 10.92
N GLU A 71 -10.41 1.43 9.99
CA GLU A 71 -11.14 0.41 9.25
C GLU A 71 -10.86 0.62 7.76
N VAL A 72 -10.57 -0.45 7.02
CA VAL A 72 -10.39 -0.39 5.57
C VAL A 72 -11.74 -0.14 4.92
N ILE A 73 -11.91 0.98 4.22
CA ILE A 73 -13.19 1.33 3.57
C ILE A 73 -13.18 1.15 2.06
N GLU A 74 -12.01 1.08 1.43
CA GLU A 74 -11.81 0.92 0.00
C GLU A 74 -10.50 0.18 -0.27
N VAL A 75 -10.39 -0.52 -1.41
CA VAL A 75 -9.14 -1.16 -1.85
C VAL A 75 -8.98 -1.01 -3.35
N ASN A 76 -7.74 -0.91 -3.83
CA ASN A 76 -7.42 -0.77 -5.24
C ASN A 76 -7.47 -2.13 -5.96
N GLN A 77 -8.67 -2.69 -6.12
CA GLN A 77 -8.91 -3.97 -6.77
C GLN A 77 -8.16 -4.17 -8.10
N PRO A 78 -8.00 -3.15 -8.97
CA PRO A 78 -7.18 -3.28 -10.18
C PRO A 78 -5.75 -3.81 -9.97
N LEU A 79 -5.14 -3.67 -8.79
CA LEU A 79 -3.79 -4.18 -8.53
C LEU A 79 -3.69 -5.71 -8.49
N GLU A 80 -4.80 -6.43 -8.31
CA GLU A 80 -4.81 -7.90 -8.38
C GLU A 80 -4.47 -8.39 -9.80
N ASP A 81 -4.97 -7.68 -10.82
CA ASP A 81 -4.74 -8.00 -12.23
C ASP A 81 -3.57 -7.18 -12.83
N GLU A 82 -3.29 -6.00 -12.30
CA GLU A 82 -2.30 -5.04 -12.81
C GLU A 82 -1.29 -4.59 -11.72
N PRO A 83 -0.53 -5.52 -11.10
CA PRO A 83 0.39 -5.20 -10.00
C PRO A 83 1.52 -4.23 -10.40
N GLY A 84 1.87 -4.19 -11.68
CA GLY A 84 2.89 -3.27 -12.22
C GLY A 84 2.54 -1.79 -12.06
N LYS A 85 1.28 -1.42 -11.81
CA LYS A 85 0.88 -0.05 -11.48
C LYS A 85 1.61 0.51 -10.28
N VAL A 86 2.00 -0.34 -9.32
CA VAL A 86 2.80 0.07 -8.17
C VAL A 86 4.19 0.54 -8.60
N ASN A 87 4.77 -0.07 -9.65
CA ASN A 87 6.02 0.41 -10.24
C ASN A 87 5.83 1.69 -11.07
N ASP A 88 4.70 1.82 -11.79
CA ASP A 88 4.43 2.95 -12.67
C ASP A 88 4.11 4.25 -11.91
N ASP A 89 3.31 4.16 -10.82
CA ASP A 89 2.87 5.33 -10.04
C ASP A 89 2.62 5.00 -8.55
N ALA A 90 3.69 4.66 -7.84
CA ALA A 90 3.65 4.21 -6.43
C ALA A 90 2.93 5.17 -5.46
N ILE A 91 2.98 6.49 -5.74
CA ILE A 91 2.41 7.54 -4.87
C ILE A 91 1.12 8.16 -5.43
N GLY A 92 0.58 7.57 -6.50
CA GLY A 92 -0.67 7.97 -7.14
C GLY A 92 -1.55 6.74 -7.36
N GLU A 93 -1.68 6.30 -8.61
CA GLU A 93 -2.58 5.20 -9.02
C GLU A 93 -2.19 3.83 -8.43
N GLY A 94 -0.97 3.69 -7.89
CA GLY A 94 -0.47 2.50 -7.20
C GLY A 94 -0.79 2.43 -5.69
N TRP A 95 -1.79 3.18 -5.21
CA TRP A 95 -2.29 3.09 -3.83
C TRP A 95 -2.96 1.73 -3.54
N PHE A 96 -3.03 1.31 -2.29
CA PHE A 96 -3.45 -0.04 -1.90
C PHE A 96 -4.85 -0.06 -1.26
N PHE A 97 -5.04 0.70 -0.17
CA PHE A 97 -6.26 0.71 0.65
C PHE A 97 -6.44 2.03 1.41
#